data_AF-A0A8D0MFR9-F1
#
_entry.id   AF-A0A8D0MFR9-F1
#
_cell.length_a   1.000
_cell.length_b   1.000
_cell.length_c   1.000
_cell.angle_alpha   90.00
_cell.angle_beta   90.00
_cell.angle_gamma   90.00
#
_symmetry.space_group_name_H-M   'P 1'
#
loop_
_entity.id
_entity.type
_entity.pdbx_description
1 polymer ?
#
loop_
_entity_poly.entity_id
_entity_poly.type
_entity_poly.pdbx_seq_one_letter_code
_entity_poly.pdbx_strand_id
1 'polypeptide(L)'
;MREQYMRTGEGFLLVFSVTDRGSFEEIYKFQRQILRVKDRDEFPMILIGNKADLDHQRQVTQEEGQQLARQLKVTYMEASAKIRMNVDQAFHELVRVISKNTAVSQGRKCDVQTSWRLSVSWPKRSLWYRKC
;
A
#
# COMPACT_ATOMS: atom_id res chain seq x y z
N MET A 1 9.26 22.76 -3.25
CA MET A 1 8.50 22.16 -2.13
C MET A 1 7.93 20.78 -2.47
N ARG A 2 7.11 20.60 -3.52
CA ARG A 2 6.48 19.29 -3.83
C ARG A 2 7.46 18.17 -4.19
N GLU A 3 8.50 18.47 -4.96
CA GLU A 3 9.49 17.46 -5.38
C GLU A 3 10.28 16.83 -4.22
N GLN A 4 10.55 17.58 -3.16
CA GLN A 4 11.28 17.05 -2.01
C GLN A 4 10.49 15.95 -1.31
N TYR A 5 9.18 16.14 -1.12
CA TYR A 5 8.27 15.11 -0.59
C TYR A 5 8.14 13.92 -1.54
N MET A 6 8.19 14.16 -2.85
CA MET A 6 8.20 13.08 -3.84
C MET A 6 9.49 12.25 -3.73
N ARG A 7 10.64 12.84 -3.40
CA ARG A 7 11.91 12.11 -3.24
C ARG A 7 11.97 11.30 -1.95
N THR A 8 11.46 11.81 -0.84
CA THR A 8 11.55 11.12 0.48
C THR A 8 10.38 10.19 0.78
N GLY A 9 9.20 10.38 0.18
CA GLY A 9 8.02 9.58 0.50
C GLY A 9 8.17 8.10 0.16
N GLU A 10 7.83 7.20 1.09
CA GLU A 10 7.91 5.75 0.87
C GLU A 10 6.67 5.15 0.22
N GLY A 11 5.56 5.88 0.18
CA GLY A 11 4.32 5.52 -0.52
C GLY A 11 3.43 6.74 -0.73
N PHE A 12 2.54 6.66 -1.72
CA PHE A 12 1.65 7.78 -2.08
C PHE A 12 0.18 7.34 -2.14
N LEU A 13 -0.70 8.22 -1.66
CA LEU A 13 -2.14 8.12 -1.92
C LEU A 13 -2.49 9.06 -3.06
N LEU A 14 -3.06 8.50 -4.12
CA LEU A 14 -3.57 9.25 -5.26
C LEU A 14 -5.07 9.43 -5.04
N VAL A 15 -5.49 10.63 -4.67
CA VAL A 15 -6.90 10.91 -4.33
C VAL A 15 -7.52 11.76 -5.41
N PHE A 16 -8.65 11.32 -5.97
CA PHE A 16 -9.49 12.13 -6.86
C PHE A 16 -10.91 12.25 -6.27
N SER A 17 -11.72 13.15 -6.82
CA SER A 17 -13.12 13.32 -6.43
C SER A 17 -14.01 12.61 -7.45
N VAL A 18 -14.91 11.70 -7.03
CA VAL A 18 -15.83 11.01 -7.96
C VAL A 18 -16.78 11.96 -8.71
N THR A 19 -16.98 13.17 -8.15
CA THR A 19 -17.80 14.23 -8.73
C THR A 19 -17.05 15.13 -9.71
N ASP A 20 -15.73 14.97 -9.87
CA ASP A 20 -14.93 15.83 -10.74
C ASP A 20 -14.02 14.99 -11.64
N ARG A 21 -14.37 14.93 -12.93
CA ARG A 21 -13.61 14.17 -13.92
C ARG A 21 -12.23 14.77 -14.19
N GLY A 22 -12.06 16.09 -14.01
CA GLY A 22 -10.76 16.74 -14.17
C GLY A 22 -9.72 16.17 -13.20
N SER A 23 -10.09 16.06 -11.91
CA SER A 23 -9.25 15.42 -10.89
C SER A 23 -8.87 13.98 -11.24
N PHE A 24 -9.75 13.22 -11.90
CA PHE A 24 -9.49 11.83 -12.30
C PHE A 24 -8.45 11.74 -13.41
N GLU A 25 -8.51 12.61 -14.42
CA GLU A 25 -7.54 12.64 -15.52
C GLU A 25 -6.13 13.07 -15.05
N GLU A 26 -6.05 13.90 -14.01
CA GLU A 26 -4.77 14.32 -13.45
C GLU A 26 -4.02 13.21 -12.71
N ILE A 27 -4.72 12.19 -12.19
CA ILE A 27 -4.10 11.04 -11.51
C ILE A 27 -3.02 10.38 -12.37
N TYR A 28 -3.28 10.25 -13.67
CA TYR A 28 -2.32 9.66 -14.60
C TYR A 28 -1.03 10.48 -14.71
N LYS A 29 -1.15 11.81 -14.67
CA LYS A 29 0.00 12.73 -14.70
C LYS A 29 0.80 12.63 -13.40
N PHE A 30 0.13 12.60 -12.25
CA PHE A 30 0.78 12.47 -10.95
C PHE A 30 1.52 11.14 -10.79
N GLN A 31 0.90 10.03 -11.21
CA GLN A 31 1.54 8.71 -11.17
C GLN A 31 2.84 8.71 -11.97
N ARG A 32 2.80 9.22 -13.22
CA ARG A 32 3.99 9.28 -14.08
C ARG A 32 5.08 10.17 -13.50
N GLN A 33 4.70 11.29 -12.88
CA GLN A 33 5.64 12.18 -12.23
C GLN A 33 6.32 11.51 -11.03
N ILE A 34 5.57 10.76 -10.21
CA ILE A 34 6.13 10.02 -9.07
C ILE A 34 7.10 8.95 -9.55
N LEU A 35 6.73 8.14 -10.54
CA LEU A 35 7.61 7.09 -11.08
C LEU A 35 8.92 7.67 -11.62
N ARG A 36 8.85 8.80 -12.34
CA ARG A 36 10.05 9.50 -12.83
C ARG A 36 10.94 10.03 -11.71
N VAL A 37 10.37 10.58 -10.64
CA VAL A 37 11.14 11.09 -9.50
C VAL A 37 11.77 9.95 -8.68
N LYS A 38 11.09 8.80 -8.63
CA LYS A 38 11.57 7.61 -7.90
C LYS A 38 12.53 6.75 -8.70
N ASP A 39 12.58 6.93 -10.02
CA ASP A 39 13.36 6.11 -10.96
C ASP A 39 13.04 4.61 -10.81
N ARG A 40 11.75 4.28 -10.76
CA ARG A 40 11.23 2.91 -10.64
C ARG A 40 10.00 2.73 -11.53
N ASP A 41 9.83 1.52 -12.07
CA ASP A 41 8.63 1.16 -12.85
C ASP A 41 7.40 0.91 -11.97
N GLU A 42 7.62 0.43 -10.74
CA GLU A 42 6.57 0.14 -9.78
C GLU A 42 6.89 0.78 -8.42
N PHE A 43 5.93 1.53 -7.87
CA PHE A 43 6.06 2.21 -6.58
C PHE A 43 4.78 2.01 -5.77
N PRO A 44 4.86 1.81 -4.43
CA PRO A 44 3.69 1.55 -3.61
C PRO A 44 2.75 2.77 -3.61
N MET A 45 1.62 2.62 -4.30
CA MET A 45 0.63 3.66 -4.50
C MET A 45 -0.77 3.06 -4.37
N ILE A 46 -1.72 3.84 -3.85
CA ILE A 46 -3.14 3.48 -3.78
C ILE A 46 -3.95 4.60 -4.40
N LEU A 47 -4.90 4.22 -5.26
CA LEU A 47 -5.87 5.11 -5.88
C LEU A 47 -7.13 5.18 -5.02
N ILE A 48 -7.55 6.39 -4.66
CA ILE A 48 -8.70 6.67 -3.81
C ILE A 48 -9.71 7.55 -4.55
N GLY A 49 -10.91 7.04 -4.76
CA GLY A 49 -12.07 7.82 -5.19
C GLY A 49 -12.77 8.45 -3.98
N ASN A 50 -12.52 9.72 -3.71
CA ASN A 50 -13.13 10.48 -2.61
C ASN A 50 -14.53 11.01 -2.99
N LYS A 51 -15.33 11.33 -1.97
CA LYS A 51 -16.72 11.82 -2.06
C LYS A 51 -17.72 10.80 -2.62
N ALA A 52 -17.51 9.51 -2.31
CA ALA A 52 -18.41 8.43 -2.70
C ALA A 52 -19.86 8.60 -2.17
N ASP A 53 -20.09 9.50 -1.21
CA ASP A 53 -21.43 9.87 -0.72
C ASP A 53 -22.26 10.65 -1.75
N LEU A 54 -21.62 11.29 -2.74
CA LEU A 54 -22.29 12.12 -3.76
C LEU A 54 -22.58 11.32 -5.03
N ASP A 55 -23.23 10.15 -4.90
CA ASP A 55 -23.50 9.25 -6.02
C ASP A 55 -24.37 9.90 -7.11
N HIS A 56 -25.32 10.76 -6.71
CA HIS A 56 -26.17 11.51 -7.65
C HIS A 56 -25.42 12.53 -8.52
N GLN A 57 -24.21 12.93 -8.12
CA GLN A 57 -23.35 13.87 -8.87
C GLN A 57 -22.08 13.18 -9.39
N ARG A 58 -22.08 11.84 -9.40
CA ARG A 58 -20.94 11.04 -9.84
C ARG A 58 -20.69 11.28 -11.34
N GLN A 59 -19.47 11.69 -11.64
CA GLN A 59 -18.97 11.84 -13.02
C GLN A 59 -18.04 10.69 -13.44
N VAL A 60 -17.50 9.96 -12.46
CA VAL A 60 -16.58 8.83 -12.68
C VAL A 60 -17.18 7.57 -12.08
N THR A 61 -17.41 6.56 -12.92
CA THR A 61 -17.99 5.29 -12.44
C THR A 61 -16.97 4.47 -11.67
N GLN A 62 -17.47 3.54 -10.84
CA GLN A 62 -16.60 2.61 -10.14
C GLN A 62 -15.81 1.73 -11.11
N GLU A 63 -16.40 1.36 -12.27
CA GLU A 63 -15.69 0.60 -13.29
C GLU A 63 -14.55 1.40 -13.92
N GLU A 64 -14.76 2.68 -14.25
CA GLU A 64 -13.71 3.57 -14.77
C GLU A 64 -12.54 3.66 -13.77
N GLY A 65 -12.84 3.85 -12.48
CA GLY A 65 -11.84 3.86 -11.41
C GLY A 65 -11.05 2.54 -11.32
N GLN A 66 -11.74 1.40 -11.36
CA GLN A 66 -11.09 0.08 -11.35
C GLN A 66 -10.26 -0.18 -12.60
N GLN A 67 -10.72 0.25 -13.78
CA GLN A 67 -9.97 0.12 -15.03
C GLN A 67 -8.67 0.92 -14.98
N LEU A 68 -8.71 2.17 -14.52
CA LEU A 68 -7.51 2.98 -14.34
C LEU A 68 -6.55 2.32 -13.34
N ALA A 69 -7.07 1.78 -12.25
CA ALA A 69 -6.26 1.09 -11.25
C ALA A 69 -5.54 -0.14 -11.82
N ARG A 70 -6.23 -0.94 -12.65
CA ARG A 70 -5.63 -2.08 -13.36
C ARG A 70 -4.56 -1.64 -14.34
N GLN A 71 -4.79 -0.54 -15.08
CA GLN A 71 -3.80 0.02 -16.00
C GLN A 71 -2.54 0.50 -15.27
N LEU A 72 -2.71 1.12 -14.10
CA LEU A 72 -1.63 1.64 -13.28
C LEU A 72 -1.01 0.59 -12.34
N LYS A 73 -1.57 -0.63 -12.30
CA LYS A 73 -1.22 -1.71 -11.34
C LYS A 73 -1.27 -1.28 -9.87
N VAL A 74 -2.26 -0.46 -9.51
CA VAL A 74 -2.48 0.01 -8.14
C VAL A 74 -3.81 -0.49 -7.59
N THR A 75 -3.94 -0.54 -6.26
CA THR A 75 -5.22 -0.85 -5.61
C THR A 75 -6.15 0.36 -5.69
N TYR A 76 -7.43 0.14 -6.01
CA TYR A 76 -8.47 1.16 -5.98
C TYR A 76 -9.41 0.97 -4.80
N MET A 77 -9.72 2.06 -4.10
CA MET A 77 -10.71 2.10 -3.03
C MET A 77 -11.55 3.37 -3.13
N GLU A 78 -12.83 3.29 -2.80
CA GLU A 78 -13.68 4.47 -2.63
C GLU A 78 -13.73 4.87 -1.16
N ALA A 79 -13.58 6.16 -0.89
CA ALA A 79 -13.62 6.74 0.44
C ALA A 79 -14.57 7.93 0.47
N SER A 80 -15.09 8.24 1.66
CA SER A 80 -15.75 9.51 1.88
C SER A 80 -15.26 10.11 3.19
N ALA A 81 -14.58 11.24 3.09
CA ALA A 81 -14.13 12.01 4.24
C ALA A 81 -15.30 12.51 5.11
N LYS A 82 -16.47 12.74 4.49
CA LYS A 82 -17.66 13.27 5.18
C LYS A 82 -18.23 12.26 6.17
N ILE A 83 -18.35 11.00 5.74
CA ILE A 83 -18.86 9.89 6.58
C ILE A 83 -17.73 9.05 7.19
N ARG A 84 -16.46 9.48 7.03
CA ARG A 84 -15.24 8.73 7.42
C ARG A 84 -15.22 7.28 6.93
N MET A 85 -15.83 7.01 5.77
CA MET A 85 -15.85 5.68 5.19
C MET A 85 -14.52 5.38 4.50
N ASN A 86 -13.95 4.21 4.80
CA ASN A 86 -12.74 3.64 4.18
C ASN A 86 -11.47 4.50 4.28
N VAL A 87 -11.47 5.55 5.10
CA VAL A 87 -10.29 6.40 5.31
C VAL A 87 -9.20 5.59 6.00
N ASP A 88 -9.50 5.00 7.16
CA ASP A 88 -8.53 4.19 7.93
C ASP A 88 -8.05 2.97 7.14
N GLN A 89 -8.97 2.32 6.41
CA GLN A 89 -8.64 1.15 5.59
C GLN A 89 -7.65 1.49 4.49
N ALA A 90 -7.82 2.64 3.82
CA ALA A 90 -6.90 3.09 2.78
C ALA A 90 -5.48 3.36 3.33
N PHE A 91 -5.38 3.97 4.52
CA PHE A 91 -4.09 4.17 5.18
C PHE A 91 -3.44 2.85 5.59
N HIS A 92 -4.19 1.93 6.20
CA HIS A 92 -3.67 0.62 6.58
C HIS A 92 -3.19 -0.19 5.36
N GLU A 93 -3.94 -0.14 4.26
CA GLU A 93 -3.54 -0.84 3.04
C GLU A 93 -2.25 -0.26 2.46
N LEU A 94 -2.09 1.07 2.47
CA LEU A 94 -0.85 1.70 2.01
C LEU A 94 0.34 1.22 2.84
N VAL A 95 0.23 1.26 4.17
CA VAL A 95 1.30 0.81 5.06
C VAL A 95 1.65 -0.65 4.78
N ARG A 96 0.66 -1.51 4.57
CA ARG A 96 0.88 -2.93 4.22
C ARG A 96 1.66 -3.07 2.91
N VAL A 97 1.32 -2.29 1.89
CA VAL A 97 2.02 -2.32 0.59
C VAL A 97 3.47 -1.81 0.74
N ILE A 98 3.70 -0.74 1.50
CA ILE A 98 5.04 -0.22 1.80
C ILE A 98 5.88 -1.26 2.54
N SER A 99 5.34 -1.87 3.60
CA SER A 99 6.04 -2.90 4.39
C SER A 99 6.42 -4.12 3.55
N LYS A 100 5.56 -4.55 2.63
CA LYS A 100 5.88 -5.64 1.68
C LYS A 100 7.04 -5.25 0.76
N ASN A 101 7.04 -4.03 0.24
CA ASN A 101 8.05 -3.60 -0.73
C ASN A 101 9.43 -3.34 -0.07
N THR A 102 9.45 -2.87 1.17
CA THR A 102 10.68 -2.75 1.98
C THR A 102 11.25 -4.11 2.35
N ALA A 103 10.40 -5.10 2.69
CA ALA A 103 10.85 -6.47 2.93
C ALA A 103 11.48 -7.15 1.70
N VAL A 104 11.03 -6.81 0.49
CA VAL A 104 11.62 -7.31 -0.77
C VAL A 104 12.95 -6.62 -1.08
N SER A 105 13.06 -5.33 -0.77
CA SER A 105 14.28 -4.54 -0.98
C SER A 105 15.40 -4.91 0.01
N GLN A 106 15.01 -5.36 1.21
CA GLN A 106 15.91 -5.90 2.23
C GLN A 106 15.93 -7.43 2.16
N GLY A 107 16.70 -7.99 1.23
CA GLY A 107 17.06 -9.41 1.34
C GLY A 107 17.74 -9.67 2.70
N ARG A 108 17.17 -10.59 3.50
CA ARG A 108 17.68 -11.09 4.81
C ARG A 108 17.42 -10.09 5.95
N LYS A 109 16.74 -10.39 7.06
CA LYS A 109 16.74 -11.61 7.88
C LYS A 109 15.34 -11.82 8.48
N CYS A 110 14.65 -12.89 8.11
CA CYS A 110 13.71 -13.51 9.04
C CYS A 110 14.55 -14.34 10.03
N ASP A 111 15.18 -13.68 11.00
CA ASP A 111 15.38 -14.32 12.31
C ASP A 111 14.03 -14.23 13.01
N VAL A 112 13.15 -15.18 12.72
CA VAL A 112 12.05 -15.49 13.65
C VAL A 112 12.68 -16.21 14.82
N GLN A 113 13.40 -15.47 15.66
CA GLN A 113 13.71 -15.92 17.01
C GLN A 113 12.48 -15.66 17.87
N THR A 114 11.45 -16.49 17.71
CA THR A 114 10.48 -16.72 18.77
C THR A 114 11.18 -17.47 19.91
N SER A 115 11.99 -16.72 20.67
CA SER A 115 12.47 -17.11 21.99
C SER A 115 11.29 -17.04 22.96
N TRP A 116 10.50 -18.11 23.02
CA TRP A 116 9.78 -18.44 24.25
C TRP A 116 10.61 -19.46 25.01
N ARG A 117 11.36 -18.95 26.01
CA ARG A 117 11.99 -19.77 27.04
C ARG A 117 10.87 -20.23 27.99
N LEU A 118 10.32 -21.42 27.78
CA LEU A 118 9.72 -22.17 28.88
C LEU A 118 10.84 -22.93 29.58
N SER A 119 11.30 -22.37 30.70
CA SER A 119 12.15 -23.07 31.64
C SER A 119 11.35 -24.20 32.27
N VAL A 120 11.44 -25.40 31.72
CA VAL A 120 11.08 -26.63 32.42
C VAL A 120 12.35 -27.42 32.64
N SER A 121 12.92 -27.24 33.82
CA SER A 121 14.09 -27.97 34.30
C SER A 121 13.68 -29.39 34.71
N TRP A 122 14.00 -30.44 33.97
CA TRP A 122 14.11 -31.81 34.51
C TRP A 122 15.19 -32.62 33.74
N PRO A 123 15.81 -33.64 34.37
CA PRO A 123 17.25 -33.91 34.25
C PRO A 123 17.61 -34.99 33.22
N LYS A 124 18.84 -34.83 32.70
CA LYS A 124 19.79 -35.83 32.20
C LYS A 124 19.22 -37.18 31.74
N ARG A 125 19.27 -37.42 30.42
CA ARG A 125 19.86 -38.65 29.86
C ARG A 125 20.30 -38.43 28.42
N SER A 126 21.62 -38.50 28.27
CA SER A 126 22.40 -38.55 27.05
C SER A 126 21.94 -39.68 26.14
N LEU A 127 21.66 -39.38 24.88
CA LEU A 127 21.80 -40.36 23.79
C LEU A 127 22.04 -39.61 22.47
N TRP A 128 23.28 -39.71 22.01
CA TRP A 128 23.70 -39.35 20.67
C TRP A 128 23.20 -40.42 19.70
N TYR A 129 22.62 -40.03 18.57
CA TYR A 129 22.56 -40.90 17.40
C TYR A 129 22.85 -40.11 16.13
N ARG A 130 24.09 -40.27 15.64
CA ARG A 130 24.42 -40.25 14.21
C ARG A 130 24.20 -41.67 13.71
N LYS A 131 23.44 -41.86 12.64
CA LYS A 131 23.74 -42.90 11.65
C LYS A 131 23.36 -42.43 10.26
N CYS A 132 24.24 -42.83 9.34
CA CYS A 132 24.29 -42.58 7.91
C CYS A 132 23.01 -42.94 7.16
#